data_AF-A0A520L5I6-F1
#
_entry.id   AF-A0A520L5I6-F1
#
_cell.length_a   1.000
_cell.length_b   1.000
_cell.length_c   1.000
_cell.angle_alpha   90.00
_cell.angle_beta   90.00
_cell.angle_gamma   90.00
#
_symmetry.space_group_name_H-M   'P 1'
#
loop_
_entity.id
_entity.type
_entity.pdbx_description
1 polymer ?
#
loop_
_entity_poly.entity_id
_entity_poly.type
_entity_poly.pdbx_seq_one_letter_code
_entity_poly.pdbx_strand_id
1 'polypeptide(L)'
;MHSLVPQSLVSLLYLLPVVSYGQISDDFNDGFDEQSWQNLNPLKDFVDWAYFVNDSTYRMISGASPDPDALGQARIGAMRKDANYSAFRVGVDLAPFDPAIEQDVGVLARITTAGLGTTSGYAATIDTDESRIYIARIDLEQPTILGEADSPLDPEKNYQLVFHGYEGRFLAEVFDVTNLTTPLFFAEGEDDTYQSGPAGLFGAAGQPDGNINFAFYNYESDDRPDVDQDGMPDPIEATFFGNLDQPGDADFDGDGRDNAQEIEDGTDPTAKDSSVKVISVDVAGDRLSLQFRTLVGRNYQLETSGDLTNWVVDTEAEFEEEEDGIAKFLTSRGSGRKFVRVVEP
;
A
#
# COMPACT_ATOMS: atom_id res chain seq x y z
N MET A 1 -0.88 49.72 -34.54
CA MET A 1 -1.75 48.99 -33.59
C MET A 1 -1.65 47.53 -33.92
N HIS A 2 -0.76 46.80 -33.25
CA HIS A 2 -0.65 45.35 -33.39
C HIS A 2 -1.50 44.69 -32.30
N SER A 3 -2.43 43.86 -32.73
CA SER A 3 -3.31 43.05 -31.90
C SER A 3 -2.47 41.97 -31.21
N LEU A 4 -2.45 41.99 -29.88
CA LEU A 4 -1.90 40.89 -29.08
C LEU A 4 -2.92 39.75 -29.07
N VAL A 5 -2.50 38.58 -29.52
CA VAL A 5 -3.23 37.32 -29.35
C VAL A 5 -2.92 36.80 -27.96
N PRO A 6 -3.90 36.43 -27.12
CA PRO A 6 -3.62 35.76 -25.87
C PRO A 6 -3.17 34.32 -26.18
N GLN A 7 -1.94 33.98 -25.82
CA GLN A 7 -1.50 32.59 -25.74
C GLN A 7 -2.15 31.97 -24.50
N SER A 8 -3.10 31.06 -24.71
CA SER A 8 -3.59 30.16 -23.68
C SER A 8 -2.44 29.23 -23.27
N LEU A 9 -1.98 29.37 -22.02
CA LEU A 9 -1.12 28.40 -21.38
C LEU A 9 -1.97 27.15 -21.12
N VAL A 10 -1.77 26.10 -21.91
CA VAL A 10 -2.28 24.77 -21.57
C VAL A 10 -1.30 24.19 -20.57
N SER A 11 -1.66 24.23 -19.27
CA SER A 11 -0.99 23.40 -18.27
C SER A 11 -1.38 21.97 -18.55
N LEU A 12 -0.46 21.21 -19.12
CA LEU A 12 -0.57 19.77 -19.19
C LEU A 12 -0.20 19.24 -17.80
N LEU A 13 -1.21 19.03 -16.95
CA LEU A 13 -1.04 18.31 -15.70
C LEU A 13 -0.75 16.86 -16.10
N TYR A 14 0.52 16.46 -16.02
CA TYR A 14 0.87 15.05 -16.05
C TYR A 14 0.38 14.46 -14.73
N LEU A 15 -0.87 13.98 -14.70
CA LEU A 15 -1.27 12.97 -13.74
C LEU A 15 -0.34 11.78 -14.00
N LEU A 16 0.69 11.63 -13.16
CA LEU A 16 1.39 10.37 -13.07
C LEU A 16 0.31 9.33 -12.75
N PRO A 17 0.24 8.21 -13.48
CA PRO A 17 -0.63 7.13 -13.05
C PRO A 17 -0.16 6.77 -11.64
N VAL A 18 -1.02 6.99 -10.65
CA VAL A 18 -0.95 6.25 -9.39
C VAL A 18 -1.06 4.81 -9.85
N VAL A 19 0.07 4.10 -9.88
CA VAL A 19 0.04 2.67 -10.14
C VAL A 19 -0.59 2.09 -8.90
N SER A 20 -1.92 1.95 -8.93
CA SER A 20 -2.63 1.18 -7.92
C SER A 20 -2.18 -0.26 -8.04
N TYR A 21 -1.22 -0.63 -7.20
CA TYR A 21 -0.98 -2.02 -6.93
C TYR A 21 -2.19 -2.49 -6.11
N GLY A 22 -3.01 -3.34 -6.74
CA GLY A 22 -4.06 -4.04 -5.99
C GLY A 22 -3.45 -4.75 -4.79
N GLN A 23 -4.23 -4.88 -3.71
CA GLN A 23 -3.79 -5.53 -2.47
C GLN A 23 -3.10 -6.86 -2.79
N ILE A 24 -1.86 -6.97 -2.36
CA ILE A 24 -1.06 -8.19 -2.40
C ILE A 24 -1.20 -8.85 -1.05
N SER A 25 -1.49 -10.14 -1.03
CA SER A 25 -1.53 -10.95 0.19
C SER A 25 -0.78 -12.26 0.01
N ASP A 26 -0.15 -12.74 1.07
CA ASP A 26 0.46 -14.07 1.14
C ASP A 26 0.29 -14.63 2.55
N ASP A 27 -0.35 -15.80 2.68
CA ASP A 27 -0.55 -16.51 3.95
C ASP A 27 0.50 -17.62 4.17
N PHE A 28 1.44 -17.76 3.22
CA PHE A 28 2.50 -18.76 3.13
C PHE A 28 2.05 -20.23 3.23
N ASN A 29 0.75 -20.51 3.19
CA ASN A 29 0.19 -21.85 3.43
C ASN A 29 0.45 -22.83 2.29
N ASP A 30 0.66 -22.31 1.08
CA ASP A 30 1.02 -23.08 -0.11
C ASP A 30 2.55 -23.22 -0.30
N GLY A 31 3.33 -22.70 0.64
CA GLY A 31 4.79 -22.72 0.63
C GLY A 31 5.39 -21.38 0.21
N PHE A 32 6.71 -21.34 0.08
CA PHE A 32 7.38 -20.14 -0.40
C PHE A 32 7.31 -20.04 -1.93
N ASP A 33 6.64 -19.01 -2.46
CA ASP A 33 6.59 -18.75 -3.89
C ASP A 33 7.83 -18.01 -4.39
N GLU A 34 8.78 -18.75 -4.96
CA GLU A 34 9.97 -18.18 -5.60
C GLU A 34 9.68 -17.34 -6.85
N GLN A 35 8.44 -17.29 -7.38
CA GLN A 35 8.09 -16.38 -8.47
C GLN A 35 7.88 -14.95 -7.94
N SER A 36 7.15 -14.82 -6.83
CA SER A 36 6.83 -13.54 -6.19
C SER A 36 7.91 -13.05 -5.22
N TRP A 37 8.64 -13.97 -4.59
CA TRP A 37 9.59 -13.66 -3.53
C TRP A 37 11.04 -14.01 -3.84
N GLN A 38 11.96 -13.26 -3.23
CA GLN A 38 13.39 -13.53 -3.23
C GLN A 38 13.95 -13.50 -1.81
N ASN A 39 14.55 -14.59 -1.36
CA ASN A 39 15.24 -14.64 -0.07
C ASN A 39 16.40 -13.64 -0.02
N LEU A 40 16.48 -12.92 1.09
CA LEU A 40 17.54 -11.98 1.44
C LEU A 40 18.34 -12.55 2.60
N ASN A 41 19.53 -13.09 2.33
CA ASN A 41 20.49 -13.41 3.39
C ASN A 41 21.88 -12.94 2.95
N PRO A 42 22.31 -11.75 3.39
CA PRO A 42 23.64 -11.21 3.12
C PRO A 42 24.79 -12.10 3.59
N LEU A 43 24.56 -12.93 4.62
CA LEU A 43 25.58 -13.78 5.23
C LEU A 43 25.46 -15.26 4.86
N LYS A 44 24.67 -15.62 3.85
CA LYS A 44 24.35 -17.02 3.49
C LYS A 44 25.57 -17.93 3.25
N ASP A 45 26.70 -17.36 2.85
CA ASP A 45 27.93 -18.10 2.55
C ASP A 45 28.88 -18.20 3.78
N PHE A 46 28.50 -17.58 4.90
CA PHE A 46 29.32 -17.45 6.12
C PHE A 46 28.73 -18.16 7.33
N VAL A 47 27.40 -18.36 7.37
CA VAL A 47 26.68 -18.91 8.52
C VAL A 47 25.74 -20.03 8.11
N ASP A 48 25.35 -20.87 9.07
CA ASP A 48 24.21 -21.77 8.88
C ASP A 48 22.91 -20.96 8.89
N TRP A 49 21.97 -21.30 8.01
CA TRP A 49 20.68 -20.63 7.88
C TRP A 49 19.61 -21.59 7.39
N ALA A 50 18.34 -21.21 7.58
CA ALA A 50 17.20 -21.94 7.05
C ALA A 50 16.03 -21.02 6.72
N TYR A 51 15.34 -21.36 5.63
CA TYR A 51 14.00 -20.87 5.29
C TYR A 51 13.08 -22.07 5.16
N PHE A 52 11.93 -22.05 5.82
CA PHE A 52 10.94 -23.11 5.66
C PHE A 52 9.57 -22.65 6.13
N VAL A 53 8.55 -23.27 5.54
CA VAL A 53 7.18 -23.14 6.05
C VAL A 53 6.90 -24.28 7.02
N ASN A 54 6.44 -23.95 8.23
CA ASN A 54 5.95 -24.91 9.20
C ASN A 54 4.80 -24.31 9.99
N ASP A 55 3.77 -25.11 10.28
CA ASP A 55 2.58 -24.67 11.04
C ASP A 55 1.99 -23.36 10.53
N SER A 56 1.87 -23.22 9.20
CA SER A 56 1.34 -22.01 8.54
C SER A 56 2.17 -20.74 8.79
N THR A 57 3.44 -20.88 9.16
CA THR A 57 4.36 -19.75 9.30
C THR A 57 5.53 -19.89 8.36
N TYR A 58 5.97 -18.78 7.78
CA TYR A 58 7.23 -18.69 7.06
C TYR A 58 8.35 -18.31 8.04
N ARG A 59 9.20 -19.30 8.35
CA ARG A 59 10.25 -19.19 9.36
C ARG A 59 11.60 -18.91 8.73
N MET A 60 12.34 -17.99 9.35
CA MET A 60 13.68 -17.59 8.97
C MET A 60 14.63 -17.76 10.15
N ILE A 61 15.75 -18.43 9.91
CA ILE A 61 16.79 -18.68 10.92
C ILE A 61 18.13 -18.32 10.32
N SER A 62 18.95 -17.59 11.09
CA SER A 62 20.34 -17.32 10.75
C SER A 62 21.24 -17.49 11.96
N GLY A 63 22.38 -18.14 11.77
CA GLY A 63 23.47 -18.16 12.74
C GLY A 63 24.14 -16.79 12.89
N ALA A 64 24.89 -16.64 13.97
CA ALA A 64 25.65 -15.43 14.28
C ALA A 64 26.74 -15.15 13.24
N SER A 65 26.97 -13.86 12.99
CA SER A 65 28.05 -13.41 12.11
C SER A 65 29.41 -13.88 12.65
N PRO A 66 30.29 -14.46 11.79
CA PRO A 66 31.62 -14.90 12.25
C PRO A 66 32.61 -13.74 12.41
N ASP A 67 32.29 -12.54 11.90
CA ASP A 67 33.09 -11.33 11.99
C ASP A 67 32.16 -10.09 11.89
N PRO A 68 31.49 -9.71 12.99
CA PRO A 68 30.52 -8.61 12.98
C PRO A 68 31.14 -7.26 12.59
N ASP A 69 32.41 -7.04 12.90
CA ASP A 69 33.12 -5.80 12.56
C ASP A 69 33.25 -5.63 11.04
N ALA A 70 33.43 -6.74 10.30
CA ALA A 70 33.60 -6.71 8.85
C ALA A 70 32.30 -6.95 8.06
N LEU A 71 31.39 -7.77 8.60
CA LEU A 71 30.21 -8.28 7.88
C LEU A 71 28.87 -7.72 8.41
N GLY A 72 28.91 -7.02 9.55
CA GLY A 72 27.73 -6.67 10.34
C GLY A 72 27.16 -7.87 11.11
N GLN A 73 26.16 -7.60 11.95
CA GLN A 73 25.41 -8.64 12.67
C GLN A 73 24.61 -9.53 11.70
N ALA A 74 24.14 -10.69 12.20
CA ALA A 74 23.24 -11.53 11.43
C ALA A 74 22.01 -10.75 10.97
N ARG A 75 21.53 -11.04 9.76
CA ARG A 75 20.28 -10.51 9.20
C ARG A 75 19.76 -11.38 8.06
N ILE A 76 18.46 -11.51 7.98
CA ILE A 76 17.77 -12.41 7.06
C ILE A 76 16.38 -11.84 6.72
N GLY A 77 15.84 -12.18 5.56
CA GLY A 77 14.57 -11.61 5.09
C GLY A 77 14.10 -12.22 3.78
N ALA A 78 13.06 -11.63 3.20
CA ALA A 78 12.59 -11.95 1.86
C ALA A 78 11.97 -10.70 1.21
N MET A 79 12.29 -10.45 -0.05
CA MET A 79 11.82 -9.28 -0.80
C MET A 79 10.77 -9.67 -1.82
N ARG A 80 9.70 -8.86 -1.96
CA ARG A 80 8.81 -8.94 -3.12
C ARG A 80 9.58 -8.53 -4.37
N LYS A 81 9.33 -9.24 -5.48
CA LYS A 81 9.90 -8.93 -6.80
C LYS A 81 8.91 -8.33 -7.78
N ASP A 82 7.63 -8.48 -7.48
CA ASP A 82 6.51 -8.18 -8.35
C ASP A 82 5.79 -6.88 -7.96
N ALA A 83 6.28 -6.18 -6.94
CA ALA A 83 5.74 -4.92 -6.45
C ALA A 83 6.85 -3.89 -6.17
N ASN A 84 6.54 -2.62 -6.44
CA ASN A 84 7.43 -1.50 -6.20
C ASN A 84 6.60 -0.29 -5.76
N TYR A 85 6.93 0.31 -4.63
CA TYR A 85 6.06 1.27 -3.97
C TYR A 85 6.72 2.64 -3.83
N SER A 86 6.01 3.71 -4.21
CA SER A 86 6.32 5.08 -3.78
C SER A 86 5.48 5.47 -2.56
N ALA A 87 4.20 5.08 -2.54
CA ALA A 87 3.36 5.04 -1.35
C ALA A 87 3.19 3.59 -0.93
N PHE A 88 3.20 3.28 0.36
CA PHE A 88 3.07 1.89 0.81
C PHE A 88 2.30 1.77 2.12
N ARG A 89 1.45 0.75 2.20
CA ARG A 89 1.04 0.12 3.45
C ARG A 89 1.53 -1.32 3.39
N VAL A 90 2.31 -1.76 4.38
CA VAL A 90 2.86 -3.13 4.44
C VAL A 90 2.57 -3.73 5.81
N GLY A 91 1.79 -4.79 5.86
CA GLY A 91 1.39 -5.50 7.07
C GLY A 91 2.04 -6.89 7.16
N VAL A 92 2.48 -7.28 8.35
CA VAL A 92 2.90 -8.65 8.65
C VAL A 92 2.39 -9.13 10.00
N ASP A 93 1.97 -10.39 10.06
CA ASP A 93 1.56 -11.03 11.30
C ASP A 93 2.73 -11.80 11.92
N LEU A 94 3.34 -11.24 12.96
CA LEU A 94 4.42 -11.84 13.74
C LEU A 94 3.90 -13.01 14.59
N ALA A 95 4.54 -14.16 14.45
CA ALA A 95 4.28 -15.34 15.25
C ALA A 95 4.93 -15.24 16.65
N PRO A 96 4.55 -16.13 17.60
CA PRO A 96 5.17 -16.16 18.92
C PRO A 96 6.70 -16.31 18.79
N PHE A 97 7.42 -15.61 19.66
CA PHE A 97 8.87 -15.45 19.56
C PHE A 97 9.56 -15.82 20.88
N ASP A 98 10.86 -16.08 20.81
CA ASP A 98 11.67 -16.37 21.98
C ASP A 98 12.26 -15.07 22.53
N PRO A 99 11.82 -14.57 23.70
CA PRO A 99 12.32 -13.31 24.26
C PRO A 99 13.77 -13.43 24.78
N ALA A 100 14.40 -14.60 24.72
CA ALA A 100 15.82 -14.77 25.02
C ALA A 100 16.74 -14.51 23.82
N ILE A 101 16.19 -14.34 22.62
CA ILE A 101 16.94 -13.98 21.42
C ILE A 101 16.82 -12.48 21.22
N GLU A 102 17.94 -11.76 21.33
CA GLU A 102 17.97 -10.33 21.05
C GLU A 102 17.91 -10.10 19.54
N GLN A 103 16.77 -9.61 19.04
CA GLN A 103 16.51 -9.47 17.59
C GLN A 103 15.43 -8.43 17.29
N ASP A 104 15.64 -7.73 16.18
CA ASP A 104 14.71 -6.85 15.51
C ASP A 104 13.99 -7.60 14.39
N VAL A 105 12.66 -7.57 14.34
CA VAL A 105 11.87 -8.28 13.32
C VAL A 105 10.75 -7.41 12.77
N GLY A 106 10.51 -7.46 11.47
CA GLY A 106 9.44 -6.70 10.85
C GLY A 106 9.55 -6.64 9.33
N VAL A 107 9.43 -5.43 8.79
CA VAL A 107 9.30 -5.19 7.36
C VAL A 107 10.34 -4.22 6.84
N LEU A 108 10.70 -4.42 5.57
CA LEU A 108 11.46 -3.47 4.77
C LEU A 108 10.53 -2.77 3.79
N ALA A 109 10.79 -1.50 3.51
CA ALA A 109 10.09 -0.73 2.50
C ALA A 109 11.04 0.15 1.69
N ARG A 110 10.64 0.43 0.45
CA ARG A 110 11.41 1.25 -0.51
C ARG A 110 12.87 0.82 -0.65
N ILE A 111 13.11 -0.49 -0.71
CA ILE A 111 14.46 -1.04 -0.78
C ILE A 111 15.05 -0.82 -2.18
N THR A 112 16.30 -0.38 -2.23
CA THR A 112 17.04 -0.17 -3.48
C THR A 112 17.72 -1.47 -3.94
N THR A 113 18.94 -1.76 -3.49
CA THR A 113 19.69 -2.97 -3.85
C THR A 113 19.94 -3.83 -2.64
N ALA A 114 19.13 -4.87 -2.43
CA ALA A 114 19.31 -5.79 -1.31
C ALA A 114 20.57 -6.66 -1.46
N GLY A 115 21.38 -6.76 -0.40
CA GLY A 115 22.61 -7.55 -0.37
C GLY A 115 23.67 -7.03 0.61
N LEU A 116 24.73 -7.82 0.79
CA LEU A 116 25.87 -7.53 1.67
C LEU A 116 26.57 -6.23 1.26
N GLY A 117 26.53 -5.24 2.15
CA GLY A 117 27.04 -3.88 1.99
C GLY A 117 26.23 -3.01 1.04
N THR A 118 25.04 -3.44 0.59
CA THR A 118 24.28 -2.72 -0.45
C THR A 118 22.85 -2.37 -0.07
N THR A 119 22.22 -3.13 0.85
CA THR A 119 20.81 -2.91 1.21
C THR A 119 20.61 -1.49 1.73
N SER A 120 19.76 -0.73 1.08
CA SER A 120 19.39 0.62 1.52
C SER A 120 17.91 0.88 1.27
N GLY A 121 17.23 1.61 2.15
CA GLY A 121 15.78 1.83 2.16
C GLY A 121 15.30 2.17 3.57
N TYR A 122 14.11 1.69 3.94
CA TYR A 122 13.58 1.83 5.30
C TYR A 122 13.20 0.49 5.90
N ALA A 123 13.16 0.45 7.22
CA ALA A 123 12.60 -0.66 7.98
C ALA A 123 11.69 -0.16 9.10
N ALA A 124 10.67 -0.95 9.39
CA ALA A 124 9.97 -0.91 10.67
C ALA A 124 10.15 -2.25 11.35
N THR A 125 10.67 -2.25 12.58
CA THR A 125 10.99 -3.47 13.33
C THR A 125 10.51 -3.39 14.76
N ILE A 126 10.11 -4.54 15.28
CA ILE A 126 9.88 -4.80 16.69
C ILE A 126 11.14 -5.43 17.24
N ASP A 127 11.71 -4.82 18.25
CA ASP A 127 12.73 -5.41 19.10
C ASP A 127 12.04 -6.34 20.11
N THR A 128 12.29 -7.64 19.95
CA THR A 128 11.57 -8.68 20.66
C THR A 128 12.04 -8.91 22.10
N ASP A 129 13.18 -8.35 22.50
CA ASP A 129 13.69 -8.47 23.88
C ASP A 129 13.64 -7.14 24.64
N GLU A 130 13.89 -6.01 23.98
CA GLU A 130 13.87 -4.70 24.62
C GLU A 130 12.47 -4.06 24.68
N SER A 131 11.46 -4.70 24.10
CA SER A 131 10.07 -4.19 24.06
C SER A 131 9.98 -2.83 23.38
N ARG A 132 10.57 -2.72 22.19
CA ARG A 132 10.64 -1.47 21.40
C ARG A 132 10.13 -1.68 19.99
N ILE A 133 9.58 -0.63 19.40
CA ILE A 133 9.39 -0.53 17.94
C ILE A 133 10.31 0.58 17.42
N TYR A 134 10.89 0.34 16.25
CA TYR A 134 11.78 1.26 15.55
C TYR A 134 11.31 1.47 14.10
N ILE A 135 11.44 2.71 13.64
CA ILE A 135 11.49 3.08 12.22
C ILE A 135 12.91 3.54 11.95
N ALA A 136 13.55 2.95 10.94
CA ALA A 136 14.92 3.26 10.59
C ALA A 136 15.11 3.49 9.09
N ARG A 137 15.95 4.47 8.74
CA ARG A 137 16.59 4.53 7.43
C ARG A 137 17.78 3.58 7.43
N ILE A 138 17.96 2.82 6.36
CA ILE A 138 19.11 1.93 6.18
C ILE A 138 19.94 2.49 5.03
N ASP A 139 21.21 2.80 5.29
CA ASP A 139 22.20 3.22 4.30
C ASP A 139 23.29 2.14 4.20
N LEU A 140 23.32 1.37 3.10
CA LEU A 140 24.33 0.32 2.91
C LEU A 140 24.44 -0.63 4.12
N GLU A 141 23.29 -1.08 4.63
CA GLU A 141 23.11 -1.91 5.83
C GLU A 141 23.44 -1.24 7.17
N GLN A 142 23.59 0.08 7.20
CA GLN A 142 23.77 0.85 8.44
C GLN A 142 22.46 1.58 8.80
N PRO A 143 21.81 1.23 9.93
CA PRO A 143 20.55 1.86 10.33
C PRO A 143 20.78 3.23 10.97
N THR A 144 19.86 4.16 10.73
CA THR A 144 19.69 5.42 11.46
C THR A 144 18.24 5.47 11.94
N ILE A 145 18.03 5.55 13.25
CA ILE A 145 16.68 5.62 13.85
C ILE A 145 16.02 6.95 13.49
N LEU A 146 14.81 6.87 12.95
CA LEU A 146 13.95 8.00 12.59
C LEU A 146 12.80 8.19 13.58
N GLY A 147 12.30 7.07 14.11
CA GLY A 147 11.13 7.02 14.98
C GLY A 147 11.20 5.81 15.88
N GLU A 148 10.71 5.92 17.11
CA GLU A 148 10.79 4.83 18.07
C GLU A 148 9.73 4.97 19.17
N ALA A 149 9.19 3.85 19.66
CA ALA A 149 8.26 3.83 20.80
C ALA A 149 8.36 2.53 21.61
N ASP A 150 7.82 2.54 22.83
CA ASP A 150 7.72 1.33 23.65
C ASP A 150 6.66 0.37 23.07
N SER A 151 6.99 -0.91 23.00
CA SER A 151 6.17 -2.01 22.49
C SER A 151 6.26 -3.24 23.42
N PRO A 152 5.69 -3.18 24.63
CA PRO A 152 5.70 -4.31 25.57
C PRO A 152 4.78 -5.42 25.06
N LEU A 153 5.37 -6.40 24.38
CA LEU A 153 4.69 -7.56 23.82
C LEU A 153 4.74 -8.78 24.75
N ASP A 154 3.65 -9.51 24.83
CA ASP A 154 3.63 -10.88 25.35
C ASP A 154 4.17 -11.84 24.27
N PRO A 155 5.30 -12.55 24.50
CA PRO A 155 5.95 -13.40 23.52
C PRO A 155 5.14 -14.64 23.11
N GLU A 156 4.10 -15.01 23.87
CA GLU A 156 3.23 -16.15 23.55
C GLU A 156 2.08 -15.81 22.58
N LYS A 157 1.96 -14.54 22.19
CA LYS A 157 0.89 -14.03 21.33
C LYS A 157 1.37 -13.71 19.91
N ASN A 158 0.39 -13.49 19.04
CA ASN A 158 0.60 -13.01 17.68
C ASN A 158 0.25 -11.53 17.59
N TYR A 159 0.98 -10.79 16.77
CA TYR A 159 0.77 -9.37 16.55
C TYR A 159 0.85 -9.04 15.08
N GLN A 160 0.12 -8.01 14.65
CA GLN A 160 0.28 -7.45 13.32
C GLN A 160 1.13 -6.18 13.41
N LEU A 161 2.23 -6.11 12.68
CA LEU A 161 2.97 -4.88 12.43
C LEU A 161 2.54 -4.32 11.08
N VAL A 162 2.11 -3.06 11.04
CA VAL A 162 1.78 -2.35 9.81
C VAL A 162 2.71 -1.15 9.66
N PHE A 163 3.32 -0.99 8.49
CA PHE A 163 4.20 0.11 8.16
C PHE A 163 3.64 0.90 6.98
N HIS A 164 3.41 2.19 7.22
CA HIS A 164 2.84 3.15 6.31
C HIS A 164 3.94 4.12 5.87
N GLY A 165 3.89 4.54 4.61
CA GLY A 165 4.75 5.61 4.13
C GLY A 165 4.23 6.30 2.88
N TYR A 166 4.12 7.63 2.98
CA TYR A 166 3.76 8.51 1.88
C TYR A 166 4.68 9.72 1.89
N GLU A 167 5.24 10.04 0.73
CA GLU A 167 6.34 11.02 0.61
C GLU A 167 7.43 10.75 1.66
N GLY A 168 7.72 11.70 2.54
CA GLY A 168 8.70 11.55 3.61
C GLY A 168 8.13 11.21 4.99
N ARG A 169 6.82 10.99 5.14
CA ARG A 169 6.18 10.67 6.43
C ARG A 169 6.01 9.16 6.58
N PHE A 170 6.23 8.67 7.81
CA PHE A 170 6.14 7.26 8.15
C PHE A 170 5.36 7.06 9.44
N LEU A 171 4.57 5.98 9.46
CA LEU A 171 3.86 5.50 10.63
C LEU A 171 4.03 3.98 10.72
N ALA A 172 4.43 3.48 11.88
CA ALA A 172 4.48 2.05 12.16
C ALA A 172 3.56 1.75 13.33
N GLU A 173 2.65 0.79 13.16
CA GLU A 173 1.62 0.44 14.13
C GLU A 173 1.67 -1.04 14.47
N VAL A 174 1.39 -1.37 15.73
CA VAL A 174 1.32 -2.76 16.18
C VAL A 174 -0.05 -3.05 16.76
N PHE A 175 -0.69 -4.10 16.28
CA PHE A 175 -2.01 -4.54 16.69
C PHE A 175 -1.96 -5.93 17.34
N ASP A 176 -2.86 -6.19 18.30
CA ASP A 176 -3.20 -7.57 18.64
C ASP A 176 -4.01 -8.13 17.46
N VAL A 177 -3.66 -9.30 16.92
CA VAL A 177 -4.35 -9.86 15.74
C VAL A 177 -5.85 -10.12 15.98
N THR A 178 -6.29 -10.11 17.24
CA THR A 178 -7.72 -10.20 17.61
C THR A 178 -8.46 -8.86 17.57
N ASN A 179 -7.74 -7.73 17.43
CA ASN A 179 -8.27 -6.39 17.26
C ASN A 179 -7.38 -5.53 16.35
N LEU A 180 -7.68 -5.51 15.05
CA LEU A 180 -6.97 -4.73 14.04
C LEU A 180 -7.49 -3.29 13.87
N THR A 181 -8.35 -2.81 14.77
CA THR A 181 -8.95 -1.46 14.68
C THR A 181 -8.34 -0.45 15.64
N THR A 182 -7.52 -0.91 16.58
CA THR A 182 -6.88 -0.03 17.56
C THR A 182 -5.45 -0.48 17.78
N PRO A 183 -4.45 0.32 17.41
CA PRO A 183 -3.06 -0.04 17.65
C PRO A 183 -2.80 -0.10 19.15
N LEU A 184 -1.98 -1.08 19.57
CA LEU A 184 -1.45 -1.17 20.92
C LEU A 184 -0.40 -0.08 21.15
N PHE A 185 0.46 0.13 20.16
CA PHE A 185 1.53 1.12 20.14
C PHE A 185 1.82 1.52 18.69
N PHE A 186 2.41 2.69 18.52
CA PHE A 186 2.83 3.20 17.22
C PHE A 186 4.08 4.05 17.36
N ALA A 187 4.83 4.19 16.26
CA ALA A 187 5.94 5.11 16.12
C ALA A 187 5.77 5.89 14.82
N GLU A 188 6.26 7.13 14.81
CA GLU A 188 6.24 8.01 13.65
C GLU A 188 7.67 8.44 13.32
N GLY A 189 7.94 8.69 12.04
CA GLY A 189 9.24 9.16 11.58
C GLY A 189 9.13 9.95 10.29
N GLU A 190 10.16 10.74 9.99
CA GLU A 190 10.24 11.52 8.75
C GLU A 190 11.61 11.39 8.09
N ASP A 191 11.65 11.06 6.80
CA ASP A 191 12.86 11.07 5.96
C ASP A 191 12.47 10.94 4.46
N ASP A 192 13.13 11.66 3.55
CA ASP A 192 12.81 11.66 2.10
C ASP A 192 13.88 11.00 1.21
N THR A 193 14.88 10.35 1.81
CA THR A 193 16.08 9.83 1.12
C THR A 193 15.74 8.80 0.04
N TYR A 194 14.83 7.86 0.34
CA TYR A 194 14.41 6.81 -0.58
C TYR A 194 12.93 6.98 -0.96
N GLN A 195 12.69 7.28 -2.22
CA GLN A 195 11.35 7.66 -2.68
C GLN A 195 10.53 6.47 -3.20
N SER A 196 11.19 5.38 -3.59
CA SER A 196 10.50 4.15 -4.01
C SER A 196 11.40 2.92 -3.94
N GLY A 197 10.77 1.75 -3.89
CA GLY A 197 11.42 0.45 -3.94
C GLY A 197 10.45 -0.68 -3.54
N PRO A 198 10.80 -1.95 -3.78
CA PRO A 198 10.09 -3.09 -3.22
C PRO A 198 10.03 -3.05 -1.69
N ALA A 199 9.04 -3.77 -1.16
CA ALA A 199 8.89 -4.08 0.25
C ALA A 199 9.18 -5.57 0.52
N GLY A 200 9.35 -5.93 1.79
CA GLY A 200 9.64 -7.30 2.17
C GLY A 200 9.66 -7.54 3.67
N LEU A 201 10.00 -8.77 4.03
CA LEU A 201 10.19 -9.26 5.38
C LEU A 201 11.64 -9.10 5.81
N PHE A 202 11.88 -8.86 7.09
CA PHE A 202 13.22 -8.69 7.62
C PHE A 202 13.35 -9.05 9.09
N GLY A 203 14.53 -9.51 9.46
CA GLY A 203 15.00 -9.42 10.83
C GLY A 203 16.53 -9.35 10.90
N ALA A 204 17.00 -8.79 12.00
CA ALA A 204 18.42 -8.63 12.34
C ALA A 204 18.64 -9.03 13.79
N ALA A 205 19.82 -9.54 14.12
CA ALA A 205 20.20 -9.77 15.51
C ALA A 205 20.38 -8.42 16.21
N GLY A 206 19.88 -8.26 17.43
CA GLY A 206 20.01 -7.02 18.24
C GLY A 206 21.42 -6.78 18.76
N GLN A 207 22.31 -7.79 18.65
CA GLN A 207 23.69 -7.72 19.07
C GLN A 207 24.66 -8.30 18.02
N PRO A 208 25.93 -7.85 18.00
CA PRO A 208 26.91 -8.23 16.97
C PRO A 208 27.06 -9.75 16.77
N ASP A 209 27.16 -10.51 17.87
CA ASP A 209 27.36 -11.97 17.88
C ASP A 209 26.04 -12.75 18.03
N GLY A 210 24.89 -12.12 17.77
CA GLY A 210 23.56 -12.69 17.97
C GLY A 210 23.10 -13.59 16.82
N ASN A 211 22.24 -14.56 17.15
CA ASN A 211 21.51 -15.36 16.17
C ASN A 211 20.10 -14.80 15.94
N ILE A 212 19.38 -15.33 14.95
CA ILE A 212 18.02 -14.91 14.60
C ILE A 212 17.13 -16.13 14.46
N ASN A 213 15.90 -16.04 14.97
CA ASN A 213 14.85 -17.02 14.76
C ASN A 213 13.47 -16.39 14.96
N PHE A 214 12.78 -16.13 13.85
CA PHE A 214 11.42 -15.58 13.84
C PHE A 214 10.58 -16.22 12.72
N ALA A 215 9.27 -16.00 12.77
CA ALA A 215 8.37 -16.43 11.72
C ALA A 215 7.18 -15.48 11.57
N PHE A 216 6.65 -15.40 10.35
CA PHE A 216 5.45 -14.63 10.02
C PHE A 216 4.32 -15.54 9.51
N TYR A 217 3.07 -15.20 9.81
CA TYR A 217 1.87 -15.89 9.30
C TYR A 217 1.40 -15.30 7.98
N ASN A 218 1.01 -14.03 8.00
CA ASN A 218 0.43 -13.34 6.86
C ASN A 218 1.32 -12.14 6.49
N TYR A 219 1.39 -11.86 5.20
CA TYR A 219 1.92 -10.63 4.62
C TYR A 219 0.82 -9.97 3.79
N GLU A 220 0.69 -8.66 3.93
CA GLU A 220 -0.13 -7.84 3.07
C GLU A 220 0.62 -6.58 2.64
N SER A 221 0.39 -6.12 1.41
CA SER A 221 0.86 -4.81 1.00
C SER A 221 0.00 -4.19 -0.09
N ASP A 222 -0.13 -2.87 -0.05
CA ASP A 222 -0.81 -2.06 -1.06
C ASP A 222 -0.19 -0.66 -1.12
N ASP A 223 -0.72 0.19 -2.01
CA ASP A 223 -0.27 1.56 -2.21
C ASP A 223 -1.17 2.61 -1.54
N ARG A 224 -1.97 2.21 -0.54
CA ARG A 224 -2.96 3.04 0.16
C ARG A 224 -2.58 3.22 1.64
N PRO A 225 -1.41 3.82 1.95
CA PRO A 225 -1.15 4.26 3.32
C PRO A 225 -2.18 5.29 3.78
N ASP A 226 -2.33 5.37 5.09
CA ASP A 226 -3.03 6.42 5.84
C ASP A 226 -2.10 6.77 7.01
N VAL A 227 -1.30 7.83 6.89
CA VAL A 227 -0.24 8.17 7.86
C VAL A 227 -0.76 9.12 8.95
N ASP A 228 -1.81 9.90 8.72
CA ASP A 228 -2.49 10.73 9.73
C ASP A 228 -3.61 10.00 10.48
N GLN A 229 -3.95 8.79 10.05
CA GLN A 229 -4.93 7.91 10.68
C GLN A 229 -6.34 8.50 10.72
N ASP A 230 -6.73 9.19 9.66
CA ASP A 230 -8.04 9.84 9.60
C ASP A 230 -9.06 9.08 8.75
N GLY A 231 -8.66 7.90 8.23
CA GLY A 231 -9.50 7.02 7.44
C GLY A 231 -9.47 7.32 5.95
N MET A 232 -8.66 8.28 5.51
CA MET A 232 -8.42 8.58 4.11
C MET A 232 -7.04 8.07 3.67
N PRO A 233 -6.91 7.45 2.48
CA PRO A 233 -5.59 7.09 2.00
C PRO A 233 -4.81 8.31 1.49
N ASP A 234 -3.57 8.48 1.96
CA ASP A 234 -2.74 9.65 1.72
C ASP A 234 -2.64 10.05 0.23
N PRO A 235 -2.40 9.11 -0.73
CA PRO A 235 -2.30 9.49 -2.14
C PRO A 235 -3.60 10.07 -2.70
N ILE A 236 -4.75 9.68 -2.13
CA ILE A 236 -6.07 10.12 -2.56
C ILE A 236 -6.38 11.49 -1.99
N GLU A 237 -6.12 11.70 -0.70
CA GLU A 237 -6.23 13.02 -0.08
C GLU A 237 -5.39 14.06 -0.80
N ALA A 238 -4.12 13.74 -1.08
CA ALA A 238 -3.23 14.63 -1.81
C ALA A 238 -3.78 14.97 -3.22
N THR A 239 -4.58 14.08 -3.82
CA THR A 239 -5.24 14.35 -5.11
C THR A 239 -6.38 15.35 -4.97
N PHE A 240 -7.18 15.27 -3.90
CA PHE A 240 -8.34 16.15 -3.68
C PHE A 240 -7.95 17.48 -3.02
N PHE A 241 -7.11 17.43 -1.99
CA PHE A 241 -6.80 18.56 -1.12
C PHE A 241 -5.39 19.15 -1.36
N GLY A 242 -4.51 18.42 -2.04
CA GLY A 242 -3.13 18.83 -2.30
C GLY A 242 -2.17 18.63 -1.11
N ASN A 243 -2.67 18.11 0.00
CA ASN A 243 -1.96 17.74 1.23
C ASN A 243 -2.83 16.78 2.05
N LEU A 244 -2.37 16.42 3.25
CA LEU A 244 -3.04 15.53 4.21
C LEU A 244 -3.64 16.30 5.41
N ASP A 245 -3.90 17.61 5.25
CA ASP A 245 -4.32 18.46 6.38
C ASP A 245 -5.83 18.39 6.66
N GLN A 246 -6.62 17.84 5.73
CA GLN A 246 -8.07 17.78 5.89
C GLN A 246 -8.44 16.58 6.75
N PRO A 247 -9.21 16.75 7.84
CA PRO A 247 -9.66 15.62 8.63
C PRO A 247 -10.69 14.78 7.86
N GLY A 248 -10.60 13.46 7.99
CA GLY A 248 -11.57 12.52 7.42
C GLY A 248 -13.00 12.73 7.90
N ASP A 249 -13.20 13.18 9.15
CA ASP A 249 -14.52 13.46 9.74
C ASP A 249 -15.08 14.86 9.42
N ALA A 250 -14.33 15.67 8.66
CA ALA A 250 -14.78 16.96 8.20
C ALA A 250 -15.66 16.85 6.94
N ASP A 251 -16.42 17.90 6.66
CA ASP A 251 -17.29 18.05 5.49
C ASP A 251 -16.74 19.22 4.68
N PHE A 252 -15.74 18.96 3.84
CA PHE A 252 -14.95 20.02 3.20
C PHE A 252 -15.79 20.88 2.26
N ASP A 253 -16.72 20.26 1.52
CA ASP A 253 -17.57 20.98 0.57
C ASP A 253 -18.87 21.51 1.19
N GLY A 254 -19.28 21.04 2.37
CA GLY A 254 -20.45 21.48 3.12
C GLY A 254 -21.76 20.88 2.62
N ASP A 255 -21.78 19.62 2.16
CA ASP A 255 -22.98 18.90 1.71
C ASP A 255 -23.58 17.95 2.76
N GLY A 256 -22.90 17.78 3.89
CA GLY A 256 -23.34 16.99 5.03
C GLY A 256 -22.84 15.55 5.05
N ARG A 257 -21.91 15.18 4.17
CA ARG A 257 -21.13 13.92 4.23
C ARG A 257 -19.72 14.22 4.73
N ASP A 258 -19.09 13.23 5.36
CA ASP A 258 -17.70 13.36 5.79
C ASP A 258 -16.74 12.95 4.66
N ASN A 259 -15.55 13.55 4.64
CA ASN A 259 -14.55 13.39 3.57
C ASN A 259 -14.14 11.91 3.42
N ALA A 260 -13.94 11.20 4.54
CA ALA A 260 -13.54 9.80 4.54
C ALA A 260 -14.60 8.89 3.95
N GLN A 261 -15.87 9.06 4.32
CA GLN A 261 -16.99 8.32 3.74
C GLN A 261 -17.13 8.65 2.26
N GLU A 262 -16.95 9.91 1.87
CA GLU A 262 -16.99 10.27 0.46
C GLU A 262 -15.88 9.59 -0.34
N ILE A 263 -14.65 9.54 0.17
CA ILE A 263 -13.53 8.83 -0.46
C ILE A 263 -13.77 7.31 -0.49
N GLU A 264 -14.30 6.73 0.58
CA GLU A 264 -14.66 5.31 0.66
C GLU A 264 -15.72 4.95 -0.39
N ASP A 265 -16.78 5.77 -0.48
CA ASP A 265 -17.84 5.70 -1.49
C ASP A 265 -17.33 6.06 -2.90
N GLY A 266 -16.08 6.53 -2.99
CA GLY A 266 -15.39 6.97 -4.19
C GLY A 266 -15.85 8.33 -4.73
N THR A 267 -16.74 9.02 -4.05
CA THR A 267 -17.18 10.38 -4.40
C THR A 267 -16.09 11.45 -4.19
N ASP A 268 -16.35 12.67 -4.65
CA ASP A 268 -15.39 13.79 -4.61
C ASP A 268 -15.70 14.68 -3.41
N PRO A 269 -14.86 14.68 -2.35
CA PRO A 269 -15.11 15.44 -1.12
C PRO A 269 -14.95 16.96 -1.29
N THR A 270 -14.61 17.43 -2.49
CA THR A 270 -14.50 18.86 -2.81
C THR A 270 -15.70 19.41 -3.58
N ALA A 271 -16.67 18.56 -3.90
CA ALA A 271 -17.76 18.86 -4.82
C ALA A 271 -19.13 18.43 -4.27
N LYS A 272 -19.91 19.41 -3.80
CA LYS A 272 -21.22 19.16 -3.19
C LYS A 272 -22.10 18.20 -3.99
N ASP A 273 -22.75 17.28 -3.28
CA ASP A 273 -23.64 16.25 -3.81
C ASP A 273 -22.96 15.34 -4.87
N SER A 274 -21.64 15.13 -4.76
CA SER A 274 -20.88 14.25 -5.65
C SER A 274 -21.44 12.83 -5.64
N SER A 275 -21.66 12.28 -6.83
CA SER A 275 -22.22 10.95 -7.04
C SER A 275 -21.90 10.44 -8.44
N VAL A 276 -21.73 9.12 -8.57
CA VAL A 276 -21.77 8.47 -9.89
C VAL A 276 -23.18 8.63 -10.43
N LYS A 277 -23.32 9.58 -11.35
CA LYS A 277 -24.62 9.96 -11.89
C LYS A 277 -24.56 9.95 -13.39
N VAL A 278 -25.50 9.23 -14.00
CA VAL A 278 -25.79 9.40 -15.42
C VAL A 278 -26.23 10.86 -15.64
N ILE A 279 -25.42 11.60 -16.39
CA ILE A 279 -25.63 13.00 -16.75
C ILE A 279 -26.63 13.07 -17.91
N SER A 280 -26.38 12.29 -18.97
CA SER A 280 -27.25 12.26 -20.14
C SER A 280 -27.32 10.87 -20.78
N VAL A 281 -28.42 10.63 -21.47
CA VAL A 281 -28.62 9.46 -22.33
C VAL A 281 -29.06 9.96 -23.70
N ASP A 282 -28.15 9.96 -24.66
CA ASP A 282 -28.38 10.49 -26.00
C ASP A 282 -28.50 9.35 -27.01
N VAL A 283 -29.58 9.38 -27.79
CA VAL A 283 -29.86 8.38 -28.82
C VAL A 283 -29.87 9.07 -30.18
N ALA A 284 -28.90 8.74 -31.02
CA ALA A 284 -28.75 9.29 -32.36
C ALA A 284 -28.61 8.16 -33.41
N GLY A 285 -29.68 7.94 -34.18
CA GLY A 285 -29.72 6.85 -35.15
C GLY A 285 -29.58 5.48 -34.46
N ASP A 286 -28.47 4.80 -34.75
CA ASP A 286 -28.14 3.48 -34.18
C ASP A 286 -27.10 3.54 -33.05
N ARG A 287 -26.70 4.75 -32.61
CA ARG A 287 -25.81 4.95 -31.46
C ARG A 287 -26.58 5.37 -30.22
N LEU A 288 -26.13 4.82 -29.09
CA LEU A 288 -26.44 5.25 -27.75
C LEU A 288 -25.17 5.85 -27.14
N SER A 289 -25.28 7.04 -26.60
CA SER A 289 -24.25 7.66 -25.76
C SER A 289 -24.78 7.82 -24.35
N LEU A 290 -24.00 7.35 -23.38
CA LEU A 290 -24.30 7.47 -21.96
C LEU A 290 -23.19 8.28 -21.31
N GLN A 291 -23.48 9.53 -20.96
CA GLN A 291 -22.54 10.39 -20.26
C GLN A 291 -22.79 10.28 -18.76
N PHE A 292 -21.74 10.16 -17.96
CA PHE A 292 -21.84 10.01 -16.51
C PHE A 292 -20.65 10.64 -15.81
N ARG A 293 -20.83 11.03 -14.55
CA ARG A 293 -19.71 11.44 -13.70
C ARG A 293 -18.88 10.21 -13.32
N THR A 294 -17.58 10.29 -13.57
CA THR A 294 -16.62 9.33 -13.07
C THR A 294 -16.09 9.76 -11.71
N LEU A 295 -15.67 8.77 -10.97
CA LEU A 295 -14.88 8.86 -9.75
C LEU A 295 -13.42 8.54 -10.09
N VAL A 296 -12.50 9.24 -9.45
CA VAL A 296 -11.06 9.12 -9.69
C VAL A 296 -10.57 7.71 -9.34
N GLY A 297 -9.71 7.13 -10.18
CA GLY A 297 -9.07 5.83 -9.94
C GLY A 297 -9.98 4.60 -10.07
N ARG A 298 -11.24 4.81 -10.48
CA ARG A 298 -12.24 3.75 -10.61
C ARG A 298 -12.37 3.31 -12.07
N ASN A 299 -12.58 2.01 -12.28
CA ASN A 299 -12.87 1.46 -13.60
C ASN A 299 -14.38 1.37 -13.82
N TYR A 300 -14.81 1.48 -15.07
CA TYR A 300 -16.23 1.41 -15.41
C TYR A 300 -16.46 0.44 -16.55
N GLN A 301 -17.62 -0.22 -16.51
CA GLN A 301 -18.12 -1.00 -17.62
C GLN A 301 -19.60 -0.68 -17.87
N LEU A 302 -20.00 -0.78 -19.13
CA LEU A 302 -21.40 -0.67 -19.52
C LEU A 302 -22.04 -2.05 -19.49
N GLU A 303 -23.12 -2.21 -18.75
CA GLU A 303 -23.97 -3.39 -18.81
C GLU A 303 -25.32 -3.08 -19.42
N THR A 304 -25.90 -4.08 -20.07
CA THR A 304 -27.15 -3.94 -20.81
C THR A 304 -28.11 -5.09 -20.50
N SER A 305 -29.40 -4.80 -20.56
CA SER A 305 -30.46 -5.77 -20.28
C SER A 305 -31.67 -5.56 -21.18
N GLY A 306 -32.36 -6.65 -21.54
CA GLY A 306 -33.66 -6.60 -22.21
C GLY A 306 -34.86 -6.60 -21.26
N ASP A 307 -34.67 -7.00 -20.00
CA ASP A 307 -35.74 -7.35 -19.06
C ASP A 307 -35.53 -6.80 -17.63
N LEU A 308 -34.50 -5.97 -17.41
CA LEU A 308 -34.06 -5.43 -16.11
C LEU A 308 -33.58 -6.47 -15.10
N THR A 309 -33.52 -7.75 -15.47
CA THR A 309 -33.18 -8.85 -14.57
C THR A 309 -31.86 -9.50 -14.98
N ASN A 310 -31.70 -9.80 -16.26
CA ASN A 310 -30.51 -10.39 -16.82
C ASN A 310 -29.64 -9.29 -17.43
N TRP A 311 -28.50 -9.03 -16.81
CA TRP A 311 -27.53 -8.01 -17.22
C TRP A 311 -26.31 -8.66 -17.85
N VAL A 312 -25.82 -8.10 -18.94
CA VAL A 312 -24.63 -8.57 -19.67
C VAL A 312 -23.74 -7.38 -19.98
N VAL A 313 -22.43 -7.53 -19.75
CA VAL A 313 -21.41 -6.55 -20.12
C VAL A 313 -21.44 -6.33 -21.64
N ASP A 314 -21.53 -5.08 -22.06
CA ASP A 314 -21.45 -4.66 -23.46
C ASP A 314 -19.98 -4.50 -23.85
N THR A 315 -19.35 -5.59 -24.28
CA THR A 315 -17.92 -5.63 -24.62
C THR A 315 -17.55 -4.79 -25.84
N GLU A 316 -18.55 -4.34 -26.61
CA GLU A 316 -18.37 -3.46 -27.76
C GLU A 316 -18.55 -1.97 -27.40
N ALA A 317 -18.85 -1.66 -26.13
CA ALA A 317 -18.98 -0.28 -25.69
C ALA A 317 -17.61 0.40 -25.65
N GLU A 318 -17.48 1.50 -26.39
CA GLU A 318 -16.30 2.35 -26.37
C GLU A 318 -16.37 3.29 -25.16
N PHE A 319 -15.31 3.36 -24.36
CA PHE A 319 -15.16 4.27 -23.24
C PHE A 319 -14.31 5.48 -23.65
N GLU A 320 -14.83 6.68 -23.42
CA GLU A 320 -14.12 7.95 -23.65
C GLU A 320 -14.15 8.79 -22.37
N GLU A 321 -12.97 9.12 -21.83
CA GLU A 321 -12.84 10.14 -20.78
C GLU A 321 -12.98 11.54 -21.37
N GLU A 322 -13.67 12.40 -20.63
CA GLU A 322 -13.80 13.83 -20.89
C GLU A 322 -13.14 14.62 -19.74
N GLU A 323 -13.13 15.95 -19.85
CA GLU A 323 -12.60 16.82 -18.79
C GLU A 323 -13.53 16.84 -17.56
N ASP A 324 -13.00 17.26 -16.41
CA ASP A 324 -13.74 17.51 -15.16
C ASP A 324 -14.49 16.29 -14.57
N GLY A 325 -13.91 15.09 -14.66
CA GLY A 325 -14.48 13.88 -14.03
C GLY A 325 -15.77 13.41 -14.72
N ILE A 326 -15.84 13.60 -16.03
CA ILE A 326 -16.94 13.13 -16.87
C ILE A 326 -16.38 12.09 -17.83
N ALA A 327 -17.12 11.01 -18.07
CA ALA A 327 -16.83 10.10 -19.17
C ALA A 327 -18.11 9.75 -19.91
N LYS A 328 -17.95 9.14 -21.08
CA LYS A 328 -19.06 8.58 -21.82
C LYS A 328 -18.77 7.17 -22.31
N PHE A 329 -19.81 6.34 -22.26
CA PHE A 329 -19.88 5.12 -23.06
C PHE A 329 -20.60 5.37 -24.37
N LEU A 330 -20.07 4.80 -25.44
CA LEU A 330 -20.64 4.80 -26.77
C LEU A 330 -20.88 3.35 -27.19
N THR A 331 -22.13 3.00 -27.46
CA THR A 331 -22.48 1.64 -27.92
C THR A 331 -23.57 1.69 -29.01
N SER A 332 -23.81 0.55 -29.66
CA SER A 332 -24.99 0.36 -30.48
C SER A 332 -26.25 0.41 -29.62
N ARG A 333 -27.21 1.22 -30.06
CA ARG A 333 -28.56 1.26 -29.50
C ARG A 333 -29.28 -0.09 -29.68
N GLY A 334 -29.03 -0.76 -30.81
CA GLY A 334 -29.72 -1.99 -31.20
C GLY A 334 -31.21 -1.79 -31.52
N SER A 335 -31.91 -2.90 -31.77
CA SER A 335 -33.35 -2.91 -32.08
C SER A 335 -34.18 -3.32 -30.85
N GLY A 336 -35.16 -2.49 -30.48
CA GLY A 336 -36.11 -2.80 -29.40
C GLY A 336 -35.87 -1.98 -28.14
N ARG A 337 -36.45 -2.41 -27.01
CA ARG A 337 -36.22 -1.80 -25.69
C ARG A 337 -34.97 -2.43 -25.09
N LYS A 338 -33.97 -1.61 -24.76
CA LYS A 338 -32.72 -1.97 -24.10
C LYS A 338 -32.61 -1.09 -22.86
N PHE A 339 -32.22 -1.67 -21.74
CA PHE A 339 -31.86 -0.98 -20.51
C PHE A 339 -30.34 -1.00 -20.39
N VAL A 340 -29.77 0.06 -19.82
CA VAL A 340 -28.33 0.20 -19.63
C VAL A 340 -28.03 0.67 -18.21
N ARG A 341 -26.87 0.27 -17.69
CA ARG A 341 -26.32 0.79 -16.44
C ARG A 341 -24.80 0.85 -16.55
N VAL A 342 -24.20 1.80 -15.83
CA VAL A 342 -22.77 1.80 -15.58
C VAL A 342 -22.54 1.09 -14.26
N VAL A 343 -21.54 0.21 -14.22
CA VAL A 343 -21.08 -0.44 -12.99
C VAL A 343 -19.57 -0.36 -12.89
N GLU A 344 -19.07 -0.37 -11.67
CA GLU A 344 -17.66 -0.64 -11.37
C GLU A 344 -17.48 -2.17 -11.28
N PRO A 345 -16.56 -2.76 -12.06
CA PRO A 345 -16.32 -4.21 -12.09
C PRO A 345 -15.61 -4.77 -10.86
#